data_AF-A0A5J4KT98-F1
#
_entry.id   AF-A0A5J4KT98-F1
#
_cell.length_a   1.000
_cell.length_b   1.000
_cell.length_c   1.000
_cell.angle_alpha   90.00
_cell.angle_beta   90.00
_cell.angle_gamma   90.00
#
_symmetry.space_group_name_H-M   'P 1'
#
loop_
_entity.id
_entity.type
_entity.pdbx_description
1 polymer ?
#
loop_
_entity_poly.entity_id
_entity_poly.type
_entity_poly.pdbx_seq_one_letter_code
_entity_poly.pdbx_strand_id
1 'polypeptide(L)' 'MSEVALLRKKIEDECRVLNLYMNEFRATASHDVINHQFEAISPLQQELTEIVGEKEAARITVEAYIGIVG' A
#
# COMPACT_ATOMS: atom_id res chain seq x y z
N MET A 1 -7.68 -16.61 -9.68
CA MET A 1 -7.54 -15.34 -8.94
C MET A 1 -7.75 -14.20 -9.92
N SER A 2 -8.49 -13.15 -9.52
CA SER A 2 -8.67 -11.94 -10.34
C SER A 2 -7.43 -11.04 -10.26
N GLU A 3 -7.16 -10.28 -11.32
CA GLU A 3 -6.09 -9.29 -11.39
C GLU A 3 -6.20 -8.24 -10.26
N VAL A 4 -7.43 -7.81 -9.97
CA VAL A 4 -7.77 -6.92 -8.85
C VAL A 4 -7.36 -7.53 -7.50
N ALA A 5 -7.59 -8.83 -7.31
CA ALA A 5 -7.24 -9.51 -6.06
C ALA A 5 -5.73 -9.64 -5.89
N LEU A 6 -4.98 -9.76 -6.99
CA LEU A 6 -3.52 -9.79 -6.97
C LEU A 6 -2.93 -8.41 -6.65
N LEU A 7 -3.47 -7.34 -7.25
CA LEU A 7 -3.08 -5.96 -6.96
C LEU A 7 -3.42 -5.58 -5.51
N ARG A 8 -4.61 -5.94 -5.03
CA ARG A 8 -4.97 -5.73 -3.61
C ARG A 8 -3.98 -6.41 -2.67
N LYS A 9 -3.62 -7.67 -2.94
CA LYS A 9 -2.65 -8.39 -2.11
C LYS A 9 -1.28 -7.71 -2.10
N LYS A 10 -0.80 -7.21 -3.24
CA LYS A 10 0.45 -6.45 -3.31
C LYS A 10 0.39 -5.18 -2.46
N ILE A 11 -0.71 -4.43 -2.52
CA ILE A 11 -0.91 -3.23 -1.67
C ILE A 11 -0.89 -3.61 -0.19
N GLU A 12 -1.57 -4.70 0.19
CA GLU A 12 -1.56 -5.19 1.57
C GLU A 12 -0.15 -5.59 2.03
N ASP A 13 0.64 -6.22 1.17
CA ASP A 13 2.02 -6.60 1.48
C ASP A 13 2.91 -5.34 1.67
N GLU A 14 2.79 -4.32 0.82
CA GLU A 14 3.50 -3.04 0.99
C GLU A 14 3.10 -2.31 2.27
N CYS A 15 1.81 -2.31 2.60
CA CYS A 15 1.31 -1.73 3.85
C CYS A 15 1.86 -2.46 5.08
N ARG A 16 2.07 -3.78 5.03
CA ARG A 16 2.70 -4.52 6.14
C ARG A 16 4.16 -4.14 6.31
N VAL A 17 4.89 -4.01 5.21
CA VAL A 17 6.29 -3.58 5.24
C VAL A 17 6.39 -2.18 5.85
N LEU A 18 5.51 -1.27 5.42
CA LEU A 18 5.42 0.07 5.98
C LEU A 18 5.10 0.05 7.49
N ASN A 19 4.15 -0.77 7.92
CA ASN A 19 3.80 -0.92 9.34
C ASN A 19 4.98 -1.39 10.19
N LEU A 20 5.77 -2.36 9.69
CA LEU A 20 6.98 -2.84 10.36
C LEU A 20 8.02 -1.72 10.51
N TYR A 21 8.23 -0.90 9.46
CA TYR A 21 9.15 0.23 9.55
C TYR A 21 8.66 1.31 10.53
N MET A 22 7.36 1.59 10.54
CA MET A 22 6.77 2.63 11.39
C MET A 22 6.68 2.24 12.87
N ASN A 23 6.55 0.95 13.19
CA ASN A 23 6.37 0.48 14.57
C ASN A 23 7.57 -0.28 15.14
N GLU A 24 8.15 -1.23 14.39
CA GLU A 24 9.21 -2.11 14.91
C GLU A 24 10.61 -1.52 14.69
N PHE A 25 10.83 -0.84 13.55
CA PHE A 25 12.12 -0.24 13.21
C PHE A 25 12.13 1.29 13.31
N ARG A 26 11.14 1.87 14.00
CA ARG A 26 10.95 3.34 14.10
C ARG A 26 12.19 4.11 14.56
N ALA A 27 13.05 3.50 15.37
CA ALA A 27 14.26 4.12 15.89
C ALA A 27 15.43 4.15 14.89
N THR A 28 15.39 3.32 13.84
CA THR A 28 16.51 3.12 12.90
C THR A 28 16.13 3.32 11.43
N ALA A 29 14.84 3.28 11.08
CA ALA A 29 14.36 3.55 9.74
C ALA A 29 14.43 5.05 9.43
N SER A 30 15.18 5.44 8.39
CA SER A 30 15.14 6.80 7.87
C SER A 30 13.73 7.11 7.35
N HIS A 31 13.29 8.36 7.50
CA HIS A 31 12.08 8.87 6.85
C HIS A 31 12.08 8.61 5.34
N ASP A 32 13.26 8.55 4.70
CA ASP A 32 13.39 8.22 3.28
C ASP A 32 12.93 6.79 2.95
N VAL A 33 13.16 5.84 3.85
CA VAL A 33 12.73 4.44 3.68
C VAL A 33 11.21 4.34 3.82
N ILE A 34 10.64 5.07 4.77
CA ILE A 34 9.19 5.14 4.98
C ILE A 34 8.51 5.79 3.76
N ASN A 35 9.07 6.88 3.24
CA ASN A 35 8.56 7.55 2.05
C ASN A 35 8.67 6.68 0.80
N HIS A 36 9.80 5.99 0.61
CA HIS A 36 9.98 5.08 -0.51
C HIS A 36 8.92 3.97 -0.53
N GLN A 37 8.56 3.45 0.64
CA GLN A 37 7.53 2.42 0.73
C GLN A 37 6.11 2.95 0.50
N PHE A 38 5.86 4.21 0.84
CA PHE A 38 4.63 4.89 0.43
C PHE A 38 4.57 5.10 -1.09
N GLU A 39 5.69 5.49 -1.71
CA GLU A 39 5.77 5.66 -3.17
C GLU A 39 5.55 4.35 -3.92
N ALA A 40 5.93 3.20 -3.36
CA ALA A 40 5.69 1.88 -3.94
C ALA A 40 4.20 1.53 -4.08
N ILE A 41 3.31 2.14 -3.28
CA ILE A 41 1.85 1.94 -3.37
C ILE A 41 1.25 2.70 -4.56
N SER A 42 1.85 3.82 -4.96
CA SER A 42 1.34 4.69 -6.04
C SER A 42 1.20 4.00 -7.41
N PRO A 43 2.19 3.26 -7.94
CA PRO A 43 2.03 2.55 -9.20
C PRO A 43 0.97 1.44 -9.11
N LEU A 44 0.84 0.75 -7.97
CA LEU A 44 -0.19 -0.27 -7.76
C LEU A 44 -1.60 0.33 -7.78
N GLN A 45 -1.76 1.53 -7.22
CA GLN A 45 -3.03 2.27 -7.27
C GLN A 45 -3.35 2.73 -8.71
N GLN A 46 -2.34 3.12 -9.48
CA GLN A 46 -2.52 3.47 -10.90
C GLN A 46 -2.97 2.25 -11.71
N GLU A 47 -2.33 1.09 -11.54
CA GLU A 47 -2.75 -0.17 -12.17
C GLU A 47 -4.18 -0.57 -11.78
N LEU A 48 -4.56 -0.39 -10.51
CA LEU A 48 -5.94 -0.60 -10.06
C LEU A 48 -6.92 0.38 -10.71
N THR A 49 -6.52 1.64 -10.89
CA THR A 49 -7.35 2.68 -11.50
C THR A 49 -7.74 2.34 -12.94
N GLU A 50 -6.82 1.74 -13.70
CA GLU A 50 -7.08 1.28 -15.07
C GLU A 50 -8.12 0.15 -15.14
N ILE A 51 -8.25 -0.65 -14.07
CA ILE A 51 -9.13 -1.83 -14.05
C ILE A 51 -10.49 -1.55 -13.42
N VAL A 52 -10.53 -0.86 -12.27
CA VAL A 52 -11.76 -0.66 -11.48
C VAL A 52 -12.23 0.80 -11.44
N GLY A 53 -11.46 1.72 -12.01
CA GLY A 53 -11.70 3.15 -11.94
C GLY A 53 -11.19 3.79 -10.64
N GLU A 54 -10.92 5.09 -10.73
CA GLU A 54 -10.19 5.87 -9.71
C GLU A 54 -10.81 5.77 -8.30
N LYS A 55 -12.14 5.91 -8.20
CA LYS A 55 -12.84 5.86 -6.91
C LYS A 55 -12.69 4.51 -6.21
N GLU A 56 -12.80 3.42 -6.97
CA GLU A 56 -12.73 2.07 -6.41
C GLU A 56 -11.29 1.68 -6.09
N ALA A 57 -10.33 2.10 -6.94
CA ALA A 57 -8.90 1.95 -6.67
C ALA A 57 -8.47 2.68 -5.40
N ALA A 58 -8.92 3.93 -5.21
CA ALA A 58 -8.68 4.70 -4.00
C ALA A 58 -9.31 4.04 -2.77
N ARG A 59 -10.56 3.57 -2.86
CA ARG A 59 -11.24 2.87 -1.77
C ARG A 59 -10.47 1.61 -1.35
N ILE A 60 -10.07 0.77 -2.28
CA ILE A 60 -9.31 -0.46 -2.03
C ILE A 60 -7.97 -0.15 -1.36
N THR A 61 -7.27 0.87 -1.85
CA THR A 61 -5.96 1.28 -1.33
C THR A 61 -6.06 1.80 0.11
N VAL A 62 -7.06 2.67 0.38
CA VAL A 62 -7.29 3.22 1.71
C VAL A 62 -7.75 2.15 2.70
N GLU A 63 -8.63 1.23 2.29
CA GLU A 63 -9.06 0.10 3.13
C GLU A 63 -7.88 -0.81 3.52
N ALA A 64 -6.99 -1.11 2.57
CA ALA A 64 -5.80 -1.91 2.82
C ALA A 64 -4.83 -1.19 3.79
N TYR A 65 -4.62 0.11 3.59
CA TYR A 65 -3.78 0.92 4.46
C TYR A 65 -4.32 1.00 5.89
N ILE A 66 -5.60 1.39 6.06
CA ILE A 66 -6.23 1.52 7.38
C ILE A 66 -6.25 0.18 8.11
N GLY A 67 -6.52 -0.93 7.40
CA GLY A 67 -6.58 -2.25 8.02
C GLY A 67 -5.26 -2.80 8.55
N ILE A 68 -4.12 -2.20 8.16
CA ILE A 68 -2.77 -2.71 8.47
C ILE A 68 -1.92 -1.70 9.25
N VAL A 69 -2.02 -0.42 8.90
CA VAL A 69 -1.18 0.66 9.45
C VAL A 69 -1.94 1.59 10.40
N GLY A 70 -3.25 1.79 10.16
CA GLY A 70 -4.10 2.69 10.95
C GLY A 70 -4.44 2.13 12.33
#